data_AF-A0A953EER4-F1
#
_entry.id   AF-A0A953EER4-F1
#
_cell.length_a   1.000
_cell.length_b   1.000
_cell.length_c   1.000
_cell.angle_alpha   90.00
_cell.angle_beta   90.00
_cell.angle_gamma   90.00
#
_symmetry.space_group_name_H-M   'P 1'
#
loop_
_entity.id
_entity.type
_entity.pdbx_description
1 polymer ?
#
loop_
_entity_poly.entity_id
_entity_poly.type
_entity_poly.pdbx_seq_one_letter_code
_entity_poly.pdbx_strand_id
1 'polypeptide(L)'
;MSITMEARASGLALAETAEAVFLTLTVADQLCGVPVLAVRDVLGPQAITRIPLAPPEVAGSLNLRGRIVTAIDLRRRLGLPPRDAGAAPMSVVVEREGELYSLLADQVGEVLPLPRSDRAPNPPTLDPLWREVSDGVHRLGERLLILLDVERVLVIGEP
;
A
#
# COMPACT_ATOMS: atom_id res chain seq x y z
N MET A 1 37.42 -9.33 -29.61
CA MET A 1 36.10 -9.85 -29.19
C MET A 1 35.76 -9.27 -27.82
N SER A 2 35.33 -8.00 -27.73
CA SER A 2 35.03 -7.33 -26.45
C SER A 2 34.13 -6.09 -26.64
N ILE A 3 32.92 -6.25 -27.17
CA ILE A 3 31.98 -5.11 -27.35
C ILE A 3 30.58 -5.39 -26.78
N THR A 4 30.41 -6.45 -25.98
CA THR A 4 29.08 -6.88 -25.49
C THR A 4 28.84 -6.62 -24.00
N MET A 5 29.83 -6.13 -23.23
CA MET A 5 29.67 -5.89 -21.78
C MET A 5 29.27 -4.47 -21.37
N GLU A 6 29.58 -3.42 -22.13
CA GLU A 6 29.30 -2.03 -21.70
C GLU A 6 27.83 -1.64 -21.79
N ALA A 7 27.08 -2.10 -22.80
CA ALA A 7 25.67 -1.73 -22.97
C ALA A 7 24.76 -2.28 -21.86
N ARG A 8 25.12 -3.42 -21.24
CA ARG A 8 24.37 -4.00 -20.12
C ARG A 8 24.64 -3.27 -18.80
N ALA A 9 25.85 -2.75 -18.60
CA ALA A 9 26.21 -2.01 -17.39
C ALA A 9 25.50 -0.64 -17.33
N SER A 10 25.42 0.08 -18.47
CA SER A 10 24.74 1.38 -18.52
C SER A 10 23.22 1.29 -18.31
N GLY A 11 22.57 0.20 -18.77
CA GLY A 11 21.15 -0.03 -18.51
C GLY A 11 20.84 -0.42 -17.06
N LEU A 12 21.76 -1.10 -16.38
CA LEU A 12 21.64 -1.46 -14.96
C LEU A 12 21.81 -0.21 -14.06
N ALA A 13 22.78 0.64 -14.37
CA ALA A 13 23.07 1.86 -13.61
C ALA A 13 21.94 2.91 -13.71
N LEU A 14 21.28 3.03 -14.86
CA LEU A 14 20.11 3.92 -15.05
C LEU A 14 18.88 3.44 -14.28
N ALA A 15 18.74 2.12 -14.05
CA ALA A 15 17.65 1.57 -13.24
C ALA A 15 17.88 1.77 -11.73
N GLU A 16 19.14 1.78 -11.29
CA GLU A 16 19.52 2.07 -9.89
C GLU A 16 19.29 3.53 -9.49
N THR A 17 19.28 4.46 -10.46
CA THR A 17 18.97 5.89 -10.21
C THR A 17 17.47 6.21 -10.28
N ALA A 18 16.61 5.26 -10.63
CA ALA A 18 15.18 5.52 -10.79
C ALA A 18 14.52 5.71 -9.42
N GLU A 19 13.87 6.85 -9.22
CA GLU A 19 13.02 7.09 -8.06
C GLU A 19 11.69 6.34 -8.20
N ALA A 20 11.27 5.68 -7.12
CA ALA A 20 9.92 5.19 -6.97
C ALA A 20 9.13 6.21 -6.12
N VAL A 21 7.92 6.54 -6.57
CA VAL A 21 7.08 7.55 -5.91
C VAL A 21 5.98 6.85 -5.13
N PHE A 22 5.83 7.20 -3.86
CA PHE A 22 4.87 6.56 -2.95
C PHE A 22 3.92 7.60 -2.36
N LEU A 23 2.64 7.23 -2.25
CA LEU A 23 1.68 7.93 -1.40
C LEU A 23 1.82 7.40 0.03
N THR A 24 2.05 8.28 1.00
CA THR A 24 2.14 7.88 2.40
C THR A 24 0.77 7.78 3.06
N LEU A 25 0.62 6.80 3.93
CA LEU A 25 -0.59 6.51 4.70
C LEU A 25 -0.21 6.33 6.16
N THR A 26 -1.08 6.77 7.06
CA THR A 26 -0.96 6.42 8.49
C THR A 26 -2.06 5.43 8.86
N VAL A 27 -1.66 4.35 9.53
CA VAL A 27 -2.57 3.28 10.00
C VAL A 27 -2.15 2.88 11.43
N ALA A 28 -2.94 3.25 12.43
CA ALA A 28 -2.64 3.12 13.87
C ALA A 28 -1.21 3.57 14.21
N ASP A 29 -0.89 4.82 13.87
CA ASP A 29 0.42 5.48 14.04
C ASP A 29 1.58 4.89 13.21
N GLN A 30 1.34 3.81 12.47
CA GLN A 30 2.33 3.22 11.55
C GLN A 30 2.33 3.96 10.23
N LEU A 31 3.53 4.25 9.72
CA LEU A 31 3.73 4.92 8.44
C LEU A 31 3.93 3.90 7.34
N CYS A 32 3.01 3.89 6.39
CA CYS A 32 3.01 2.99 5.24
C CYS A 32 3.12 3.78 3.93
N GLY A 33 3.71 3.17 2.91
CA GLY A 33 3.79 3.73 1.57
C GLY A 33 3.12 2.79 0.57
N VAL A 34 2.24 3.31 -0.28
CA VAL A 34 1.73 2.58 -1.44
C VAL A 34 2.28 3.21 -2.72
N PRO A 35 2.70 2.42 -3.73
CA PRO A 35 3.20 2.97 -4.98
C PRO A 35 2.15 3.90 -5.60
N VAL A 36 2.53 5.14 -5.91
CA VAL A 36 1.59 6.14 -6.43
C VAL A 36 0.96 5.68 -7.76
N LEU A 37 1.68 4.87 -8.53
CA LEU A 37 1.22 4.31 -9.80
C LEU A 37 0.06 3.32 -9.63
N ALA A 38 -0.09 2.71 -8.45
CA ALA A 38 -1.22 1.84 -8.13
C ALA A 38 -2.45 2.64 -7.65
N VAL A 39 -2.27 3.90 -7.27
CA VAL A 39 -3.34 4.77 -6.75
C VAL A 39 -4.11 5.40 -7.91
N ARG A 40 -5.44 5.34 -7.83
CA ARG A 40 -6.36 5.92 -8.81
C ARG A 40 -7.07 7.16 -8.28
N ASP A 41 -7.41 7.17 -7.01
CA ASP A 41 -8.11 8.30 -6.38
C ASP A 41 -7.83 8.31 -4.86
N VAL A 42 -7.93 9.47 -4.26
CA VAL A 42 -7.89 9.66 -2.81
C VAL A 42 -9.13 10.42 -2.40
N LEU A 43 -9.95 9.77 -1.60
CA LEU A 43 -11.26 10.27 -1.19
C LEU A 43 -11.27 10.47 0.31
N GLY A 44 -12.00 11.50 0.75
CA GLY A 44 -12.39 11.63 2.15
C GLY A 44 -13.29 10.47 2.58
N PRO A 45 -13.78 10.49 3.84
CA PRO A 45 -14.66 9.46 4.36
C PRO A 45 -15.84 9.12 3.46
N GLN A 46 -16.02 7.83 3.18
CA GLN A 46 -17.10 7.30 2.35
C GLN A 46 -18.09 6.49 3.18
N ALA A 47 -19.35 6.44 2.72
CA ALA A 47 -20.33 5.51 3.27
C ALA A 47 -20.00 4.08 2.79
N ILE A 48 -19.79 3.17 3.75
CA ILE A 48 -19.47 1.76 3.47
C ILE A 48 -20.70 0.89 3.74
N THR A 49 -21.14 0.16 2.71
CA THR A 49 -22.20 -0.84 2.81
C THR A 49 -21.57 -2.19 3.15
N ARG A 50 -21.98 -2.82 4.26
CA ARG A 50 -21.43 -4.13 4.64
C ARG A 50 -21.77 -5.20 3.60
N ILE A 51 -20.78 -6.03 3.28
CA ILE A 51 -20.96 -7.24 2.48
C ILE A 51 -21.23 -8.41 3.44
N PRO A 52 -22.36 -9.14 3.32
CA PRO A 52 -22.64 -10.29 4.17
C PRO A 52 -21.58 -11.39 4.03
N LEU A 53 -21.20 -12.00 5.16
CA LEU A 53 -20.27 -13.15 5.23
C LEU A 53 -18.86 -12.90 4.66
N ALA A 54 -18.48 -11.64 4.44
CA ALA A 54 -17.15 -11.32 3.95
C ALA A 54 -16.07 -11.58 5.03
N PRO A 55 -14.81 -11.85 4.62
CA PRO A 55 -13.68 -11.90 5.53
C PRO A 55 -13.56 -10.65 6.40
N PRO A 56 -13.01 -10.74 7.62
CA PRO A 56 -12.98 -9.63 8.55
C PRO A 56 -12.25 -8.39 8.03
N GLU A 57 -11.26 -8.55 7.14
CA GLU A 57 -10.51 -7.48 6.50
C GLU A 57 -11.36 -6.66 5.53
N VAL A 58 -12.46 -7.23 5.02
CA VAL A 58 -13.39 -6.53 4.14
C VAL A 58 -14.37 -5.72 4.98
N ALA A 59 -14.22 -4.39 4.96
CA ALA A 59 -15.14 -3.47 5.62
C ALA A 59 -16.52 -3.44 4.94
N GLY A 60 -16.54 -3.68 3.63
CA GLY A 60 -17.76 -3.71 2.82
C GLY A 60 -17.50 -3.25 1.39
N SER A 61 -18.44 -2.50 0.82
CA SER A 61 -18.31 -1.85 -0.48
C SER A 61 -18.75 -0.39 -0.44
N LEU A 62 -18.26 0.39 -1.39
CA LEU A 62 -18.68 1.77 -1.64
C LEU A 62 -19.02 1.95 -3.12
N ASN A 63 -19.83 2.96 -3.43
CA ASN A 63 -20.16 3.33 -4.80
C ASN A 63 -19.23 4.46 -5.27
N LEU A 64 -18.38 4.17 -6.26
CA LEU A 64 -17.53 5.16 -6.90
C LEU A 64 -18.01 5.38 -8.34
N ARG A 65 -18.69 6.51 -8.58
CA ARG A 65 -19.19 6.91 -9.92
C ARG A 65 -20.02 5.80 -10.60
N GLY A 66 -20.87 5.11 -9.84
CA GLY A 66 -21.73 4.04 -10.34
C GLY A 66 -21.07 2.65 -10.33
N ARG A 67 -19.80 2.53 -9.95
CA ARG A 67 -19.10 1.25 -9.81
C ARG A 67 -19.06 0.81 -8.35
N ILE A 68 -19.28 -0.47 -8.10
CA ILE A 68 -19.09 -1.07 -6.78
C ILE A 68 -17.60 -1.29 -6.58
N VAL A 69 -17.07 -0.76 -5.47
CA VAL A 69 -15.65 -0.85 -5.09
C VAL A 69 -15.57 -1.53 -3.73
N THR A 70 -14.79 -2.60 -3.62
CA THR A 70 -14.60 -3.33 -2.36
C THR A 70 -13.71 -2.52 -1.43
N ALA A 71 -14.15 -2.30 -0.19
CA ALA A 71 -13.43 -1.54 0.82
C ALA A 71 -12.71 -2.49 1.80
N ILE A 72 -11.39 -2.35 1.89
CA ILE A 72 -10.50 -3.14 2.74
C ILE A 72 -10.07 -2.30 3.93
N ASP A 73 -10.32 -2.79 5.15
CA ASP A 73 -9.83 -2.15 6.37
C ASP A 73 -8.35 -2.48 6.59
N LEU A 74 -7.46 -1.51 6.32
CA LEU A 74 -6.02 -1.71 6.53
C LEU A 74 -5.68 -2.00 7.99
N ARG A 75 -6.42 -1.48 8.97
CA ARG A 75 -6.14 -1.83 10.37
C ARG A 75 -6.34 -3.32 10.58
N ARG A 76 -7.44 -3.89 10.09
CA ARG A 76 -7.69 -5.33 10.21
C ARG A 76 -6.71 -6.15 9.37
N ARG A 77 -6.44 -5.74 8.12
CA ARG A 77 -5.49 -6.45 7.25
C ARG A 77 -4.08 -6.52 7.82
N LEU A 78 -3.68 -5.52 8.61
CA LEU A 78 -2.37 -5.41 9.25
C LEU A 78 -2.36 -5.88 10.72
N GLY A 79 -3.47 -6.45 11.22
CA GLY A 79 -3.56 -6.94 12.61
C GLY A 79 -3.50 -5.84 13.67
N LEU A 80 -3.89 -4.61 13.33
CA LEU A 80 -3.85 -3.43 14.19
C LEU A 80 -5.16 -3.20 14.94
N PRO A 81 -5.12 -2.49 16.09
CA PRO A 81 -6.31 -2.17 16.86
C PRO A 81 -7.38 -1.44 16.04
N PRO A 82 -8.67 -1.71 16.24
CA PRO A 82 -9.74 -1.03 15.52
C PRO A 82 -9.71 0.48 15.76
N ARG A 83 -10.29 1.24 14.83
CA ARG A 83 -10.46 2.70 14.97
C ARG A 83 -11.41 3.02 16.13
N ASP A 84 -11.20 4.18 16.74
CA ASP A 84 -12.11 4.71 17.75
C ASP A 84 -13.52 4.95 17.18
N ALA A 85 -14.52 4.91 18.05
CA ALA A 85 -15.89 5.18 17.68
C ALA A 85 -16.01 6.60 17.09
N GLY A 86 -16.52 6.70 15.85
CA GLY A 86 -16.69 7.97 15.13
C GLY A 86 -15.48 8.43 14.33
N ALA A 87 -14.33 7.77 14.43
CA ALA A 87 -13.21 8.04 13.54
C ALA A 87 -13.52 7.52 12.12
N ALA A 88 -13.48 8.43 11.15
CA ALA A 88 -13.85 8.14 9.78
C ALA A 88 -12.59 7.93 8.93
N PRO A 89 -12.40 6.75 8.29
CA PRO A 89 -11.21 6.46 7.51
C PRO A 89 -11.16 7.25 6.21
N MET A 90 -9.94 7.48 5.72
CA MET A 90 -9.68 7.95 4.37
C MET A 90 -9.67 6.77 3.39
N SER A 91 -10.16 6.99 2.19
CA SER A 91 -10.25 5.97 1.14
C SER A 91 -9.18 6.19 0.08
N VAL A 92 -8.25 5.25 -0.05
CA VAL A 92 -7.27 5.24 -1.14
C VAL A 92 -7.68 4.19 -2.15
N VAL A 93 -8.11 4.64 -3.33
CA VAL A 93 -8.59 3.75 -4.38
C VAL A 93 -7.39 3.23 -5.16
N VAL A 94 -7.26 1.92 -5.24
CA VAL A 94 -6.22 1.21 -5.99
C VAL A 94 -6.85 0.28 -7.02
N GLU A 95 -6.08 -0.14 -8.00
CA GLU A 95 -6.52 -1.07 -9.03
C GLU A 95 -5.67 -2.34 -9.03
N ARG A 96 -6.33 -3.49 -9.14
CA ARG A 96 -5.72 -4.80 -9.36
C ARG A 96 -6.48 -5.51 -10.47
N GLU A 97 -5.78 -5.90 -11.53
CA GLU A 97 -6.35 -6.66 -12.66
C GLU A 97 -7.64 -6.03 -13.27
N GLY A 98 -7.74 -4.70 -13.29
CA GLY A 98 -8.91 -3.97 -13.82
C GLY A 98 -10.05 -3.74 -12.80
N GLU A 99 -9.96 -4.34 -11.62
CA GLU A 99 -10.89 -4.17 -10.52
C GLU A 99 -10.41 -3.09 -9.54
N LEU A 100 -11.36 -2.31 -9.02
CA LEU A 100 -11.07 -1.24 -8.08
C LEU A 100 -11.31 -1.71 -6.65
N TYR A 101 -10.37 -1.37 -5.78
CA TYR A 101 -10.41 -1.60 -4.35
C TYR A 101 -10.18 -0.27 -3.61
N SER A 102 -10.76 -0.12 -2.43
CA SER A 102 -10.50 1.03 -1.55
C SER A 102 -9.81 0.56 -0.30
N LEU A 103 -8.56 0.98 -0.12
CA LEU A 103 -7.81 0.78 1.12
C LEU A 103 -8.22 1.85 2.12
N LEU A 104 -8.78 1.45 3.26
CA LEU A 104 -9.20 2.33 4.33
C LEU A 104 -8.03 2.59 5.28
N ALA A 105 -7.46 3.79 5.21
CA ALA A 105 -6.38 4.26 6.08
C ALA A 105 -6.93 5.28 7.10
N ASP A 106 -6.16 5.58 8.15
CA ASP A 106 -6.57 6.62 9.10
C ASP A 106 -6.35 8.00 8.52
N GLN A 107 -5.20 8.19 7.87
CA GLN A 107 -4.82 9.43 7.23
C GLN A 107 -4.06 9.14 5.94
N VAL A 108 -4.18 10.07 4.99
CA VAL A 108 -3.34 10.12 3.79
C VAL A 108 -2.38 11.28 3.96
N GLY A 109 -1.09 11.02 3.74
CA GLY A 109 -0.02 11.99 3.86
C GLY A 109 0.48 12.46 2.50
N GLU A 110 1.75 12.82 2.49
CA GLU A 110 2.45 13.37 1.32
C GLU A 110 2.83 12.29 0.31
N VAL A 111 3.12 12.74 -0.92
CA VAL A 111 3.71 11.91 -1.96
C VAL A 111 5.23 12.08 -1.90
N LEU A 112 5.95 10.98 -1.67
CA LEU A 112 7.39 10.97 -1.48
C LEU A 112 8.09 10.25 -2.66
N PRO A 113 8.96 10.95 -3.41
CA PRO A 113 9.93 10.28 -4.29
C PRO A 113 11.04 9.68 -3.44
N LEU A 114 11.33 8.39 -3.65
CA LEU A 114 12.34 7.64 -2.91
C LEU A 114 13.27 6.91 -3.89
N PRO A 115 14.60 7.04 -3.77
CA PRO A 115 15.54 6.31 -4.61
C PRO A 115 15.37 4.80 -4.41
N ARG A 116 15.24 4.02 -5.49
CA ARG A 116 15.13 2.56 -5.38
C ARG A 116 16.34 1.92 -4.68
N SER A 117 17.51 2.55 -4.77
CA SER A 117 18.74 2.16 -4.08
C SER A 117 18.62 2.15 -2.55
N ASP A 118 17.76 3.02 -2.01
CA ASP A 118 17.65 3.24 -0.56
C ASP A 118 16.61 2.32 0.09
N ARG A 119 15.89 1.55 -0.74
CA ARG A 119 14.93 0.54 -0.28
C ARG A 119 15.70 -0.61 0.36
N ALA A 120 15.49 -0.80 1.66
CA ALA A 120 15.98 -1.97 2.37
C ALA A 120 14.94 -3.10 2.31
N PRO A 121 15.36 -4.37 2.38
CA PRO A 121 14.44 -5.48 2.57
C PRO A 121 13.72 -5.35 3.93
N ASN A 122 12.58 -6.04 4.07
CA ASN A 122 11.90 -6.12 5.35
C ASN A 122 12.85 -6.68 6.43
N PRO A 123 12.97 -6.03 7.60
CA PRO A 123 13.83 -6.53 8.65
C PRO A 123 13.28 -7.84 9.22
N PRO A 124 14.14 -8.76 9.69
CA PRO A 124 13.70 -10.04 10.25
C PRO A 124 12.89 -9.89 11.53
N THR A 125 12.95 -8.73 12.17
CA THR A 125 12.17 -8.37 13.36
C THR A 125 10.78 -7.81 13.04
N LEU A 126 10.45 -7.51 11.77
CA LEU A 126 9.11 -7.08 11.37
C LEU A 126 8.14 -8.26 11.51
N ASP A 127 6.93 -8.02 11.99
CA ASP A 127 5.92 -9.06 12.17
C ASP A 127 5.68 -9.88 10.87
N PRO A 128 5.48 -11.21 10.93
CA PRO A 128 5.27 -12.04 9.75
C PRO A 128 4.14 -11.57 8.84
N LEU A 129 3.00 -11.12 9.39
CA LEU A 129 1.86 -10.62 8.62
C LEU A 129 2.26 -9.38 7.83
N TRP A 130 3.04 -8.49 8.44
CA TRP A 130 3.52 -7.28 7.80
C TRP A 130 4.52 -7.59 6.67
N ARG A 131 5.43 -8.55 6.87
CA ARG A 131 6.36 -8.99 5.83
C ARG A 131 5.66 -9.65 4.64
N GLU A 132 4.52 -10.29 4.87
CA GLU A 132 3.73 -10.91 3.81
C GLU A 132 3.17 -9.84 2.86
N VAL A 133 2.71 -8.71 3.40
CA VAL A 133 2.04 -7.64 2.65
C VAL A 133 2.95 -6.49 2.23
N SER A 134 4.22 -6.50 2.61
CA SER A 134 5.18 -5.45 2.25
C SER A 134 6.34 -6.00 1.42
N ASP A 135 6.88 -5.17 0.54
CA ASP A 135 8.05 -5.54 -0.26
C ASP A 135 9.38 -5.04 0.35
N GLY A 136 9.34 -4.15 1.32
CA GLY A 136 10.54 -3.55 1.90
C GLY A 136 10.22 -2.34 2.77
N VAL A 137 11.27 -1.61 3.11
CA VAL A 137 11.20 -0.44 3.99
C VAL A 137 12.12 0.68 3.51
N HIS A 138 11.75 1.93 3.80
CA HIS A 138 12.64 3.08 3.74
C HIS A 138 12.80 3.69 5.13
N ARG A 139 14.02 4.11 5.46
CA ARG A 139 14.28 4.91 6.65
C ARG A 139 14.05 6.38 6.34
N LEU A 140 13.15 7.02 7.08
CA LEU A 140 12.87 8.45 7.01
C LEU A 140 13.27 9.09 8.34
N GLY A 141 14.54 9.45 8.48
CA GLY A 141 15.11 9.87 9.76
C GLY A 141 14.96 8.78 10.82
N GLU A 142 14.24 9.10 11.90
CA GLU A 142 13.95 8.18 13.01
C GLU A 142 12.73 7.26 12.74
N ARG A 143 11.98 7.51 11.66
CA ARG A 143 10.79 6.72 11.32
C ARG A 143 11.10 5.69 10.24
N LEU A 144 10.33 4.61 10.25
CA LEU A 144 10.34 3.59 9.20
C LEU A 144 9.09 3.76 8.35
N LEU A 145 9.26 3.88 7.04
CA LEU A 145 8.19 3.77 6.06
C LEU A 145 8.14 2.33 5.56
N ILE A 146 7.04 1.63 5.83
CA ILE A 146 6.83 0.27 5.33
C ILE A 146 6.19 0.34 3.96
N LEU A 147 6.83 -0.25 2.94
CA LEU A 147 6.34 -0.23 1.57
C LEU A 147 5.36 -1.38 1.35
N LEU A 148 4.07 -1.05 1.29
CA LEU A 148 3.02 -2.03 1.05
C LEU A 148 3.02 -2.47 -0.42
N ASP A 149 3.00 -3.77 -0.61
CA ASP A 149 2.73 -4.40 -1.90
C ASP A 149 1.21 -4.52 -2.05
N VAL A 150 0.63 -3.68 -2.91
CA VAL A 150 -0.83 -3.60 -3.11
C VAL A 150 -1.40 -4.94 -3.54
N GLU A 151 -0.70 -5.71 -4.37
CA GLU A 151 -1.17 -7.02 -4.82
C GLU A 151 -1.33 -7.96 -3.63
N ARG A 152 -0.32 -8.01 -2.73
CA ARG A 152 -0.35 -8.89 -1.55
C ARG A 152 -1.33 -8.42 -0.48
N VAL A 153 -1.47 -7.11 -0.31
CA VAL A 153 -2.49 -6.53 0.60
C VAL A 153 -3.90 -6.99 0.18
N LEU A 154 -4.16 -7.10 -1.11
CA LEU A 154 -5.47 -7.47 -1.67
C LEU A 154 -5.73 -8.99 -1.72
N VAL A 155 -4.73 -9.83 -1.44
CA VAL A 155 -4.94 -11.26 -1.19
C VAL A 155 -5.65 -11.42 0.15
N ILE A 156 -6.98 -11.63 0.10
CA ILE A 156 -7.86 -11.69 1.27
C ILE A 156 -8.81 -12.86 1.12
N GLY A 157 -9.01 -13.62 2.20
CA GLY A 157 -9.96 -14.72 2.22
C GLY A 157 -9.53 -15.94 1.41
N GLU A 158 -8.23 -16.06 1.08
CA GLU A 158 -7.70 -17.33 0.59
C GLU A 158 -7.66 -18.35 1.74
N PRO A 159 -8.15 -19.59 1.51
CA PRO A 159 -8.17 -20.66 2.50
C PRO A 159 -6.80 -21.25 2.83
#